data_AF-A0A0V1PU31-F1
#
_entry.id   AF-A0A0V1PU31-F1
#
_cell.length_a   1.000
_cell.length_b   1.000
_cell.length_c   1.000
_cell.angle_alpha   90.00
_cell.angle_beta   90.00
_cell.angle_gamma   90.00
#
_symmetry.space_group_name_H-M   'P 1'
#
loop_
_entity.id
_entity.type
_entity.pdbx_description
1 polymer ?
#
loop_
_entity_poly.entity_id
_entity_poly.type
_entity_poly.pdbx_seq_one_letter_code
_entity_poly.pdbx_strand_id
1 'polypeptide(L)'
;MNKQAFNDSISGEVTHINDDLTSAPLDQSQGNLSAAGINGHEAQFSDSEGEDEFIRRHGHIDFQYIKKPKDAIWFIRPHALNYFKDVVLYRTKGERTSAKTELFLDLMYVGIISNLAGHATENASGGALLKYVLLFVPAWVVWADIKDFTNYYYNEDLSQKVYIIWILVLLTLFVNSSSDVLEGVEGAAYTIVPYILCRVSLAISLLIYSLYIPEHRIQMRIYSVCIFITCCIWIPVIFIPTRAKIGLSIAVLFLEQLSFVVVYHPVTKRLLKLTTSTALNIEHEVERFATFVTIAIGEFLYKVVATNPLGTGFSSKFARGTFLLVIAYILFWIYNNGSNSKKNHACIETQRLDCHNMDLLSHSVSCKFGSWSRCGWGLNRVGYY
;
A
#
# COMPACT_ATOMS: atom_id res chain seq x y z
N MET A 1 -3.43 19.71 -43.53
CA MET A 1 -4.72 19.45 -44.19
C MET A 1 -4.88 17.94 -44.32
N ASN A 2 -5.96 17.26 -43.94
CA ASN A 2 -7.06 17.55 -43.03
C ASN A 2 -7.63 16.18 -42.61
N LYS A 3 -7.96 15.98 -41.33
CA LYS A 3 -8.63 14.79 -40.78
C LYS A 3 -10.11 14.85 -41.14
N GLN A 4 -10.58 14.19 -42.22
CA GLN A 4 -12.01 14.21 -42.53
C GLN A 4 -12.52 13.11 -43.50
N ALA A 5 -11.92 11.92 -43.56
CA ALA A 5 -12.30 10.91 -44.57
C ALA A 5 -12.43 9.47 -44.05
N PHE A 6 -12.79 9.24 -42.78
CA PHE A 6 -12.90 7.87 -42.26
C PHE A 6 -14.18 7.56 -41.46
N ASN A 7 -15.20 8.43 -41.50
CA ASN A 7 -16.40 8.27 -40.66
C ASN A 7 -17.71 7.90 -41.39
N ASP A 8 -17.70 7.64 -42.70
CA ASP A 8 -18.94 7.43 -43.48
C ASP A 8 -19.05 6.03 -44.10
N SER A 9 -18.95 4.96 -43.30
CA SER A 9 -19.13 3.61 -43.85
C SER A 9 -19.83 2.58 -42.97
N ILE A 10 -20.70 2.98 -42.04
CA ILE A 10 -21.66 2.05 -41.42
C ILE A 10 -23.02 2.76 -41.20
N SER A 11 -23.83 2.87 -42.26
CA SER A 11 -25.28 3.02 -42.14
C SER A 11 -26.00 2.46 -43.38
N GLY A 12 -26.60 1.29 -43.21
CA GLY A 12 -27.64 0.68 -44.04
C GLY A 12 -28.37 -0.26 -43.07
N GLU A 13 -29.68 -0.32 -42.96
CA GLU A 13 -30.68 -0.34 -44.03
C GLU A 13 -32.06 -0.16 -43.33
N VAL A 14 -32.91 0.71 -43.86
CA VAL A 14 -34.31 0.89 -43.41
C VAL A 14 -35.21 0.41 -44.54
N THR A 15 -36.11 -0.53 -44.26
CA THR A 15 -37.29 -0.78 -45.09
C THR A 15 -38.56 -0.79 -44.23
N HIS A 16 -39.51 0.02 -44.66
CA HIS A 16 -40.83 0.24 -44.08
C HIS A 16 -41.80 -0.90 -44.46
N ILE A 17 -42.66 -1.31 -43.54
CA ILE A 17 -44.03 -1.78 -43.85
C ILE A 17 -44.96 -1.22 -42.76
N ASN A 18 -45.92 -0.39 -43.18
CA ASN A 18 -47.08 0.04 -42.39
C ASN A 18 -48.20 -0.99 -42.56
N ASP A 19 -48.93 -1.30 -41.49
CA ASP A 19 -50.35 -1.64 -41.55
C ASP A 19 -51.06 -0.95 -40.38
N ASP A 20 -51.99 -0.06 -40.74
CA ASP A 20 -52.95 0.60 -39.85
C ASP A 20 -54.02 -0.38 -39.39
N LEU A 21 -54.46 -0.30 -38.13
CA LEU A 21 -55.86 -0.52 -37.74
C LEU A 21 -56.17 0.22 -36.43
N THR A 22 -57.23 1.00 -36.52
CA THR A 22 -57.77 2.00 -35.60
C THR A 22 -58.65 1.41 -34.49
N SER A 23 -58.62 1.99 -33.27
CA SER A 23 -59.81 2.40 -32.48
C SER A 23 -59.42 2.93 -31.09
N ALA A 24 -60.14 3.96 -30.63
CA ALA A 24 -59.79 4.88 -29.53
C ALA A 24 -60.52 4.53 -28.18
N PRO A 25 -60.70 5.46 -27.20
CA PRO A 25 -59.98 5.48 -25.92
C PRO A 25 -60.92 5.38 -24.68
N LEU A 26 -60.37 5.57 -23.46
CA LEU A 26 -60.97 6.17 -22.23
C LEU A 26 -60.62 5.35 -20.96
N ASP A 27 -59.88 5.93 -20.02
CA ASP A 27 -60.51 6.58 -18.84
C ASP A 27 -59.49 7.41 -18.04
N GLN A 28 -59.89 8.62 -17.67
CA GLN A 28 -59.22 9.55 -16.77
C GLN A 28 -60.03 9.61 -15.48
N SER A 29 -59.43 9.32 -14.33
CA SER A 29 -59.95 9.87 -13.06
C SER A 29 -58.85 10.65 -12.35
N GLN A 30 -59.01 11.97 -12.38
CA GLN A 30 -58.27 12.95 -11.58
C GLN A 30 -58.64 12.83 -10.10
N GLY A 31 -57.65 13.07 -9.24
CA GLY A 31 -57.82 13.34 -7.82
C GLY A 31 -56.59 14.07 -7.28
N ASN A 32 -56.52 15.40 -7.46
CA ASN A 32 -55.56 16.26 -6.79
C ASN A 32 -55.91 16.36 -5.30
N LEU A 33 -54.92 16.25 -4.40
CA LEU A 33 -54.65 17.27 -3.37
C LEU A 33 -53.36 16.99 -2.57
N SER A 34 -52.64 18.08 -2.30
CA SER A 34 -51.64 18.32 -1.25
C SER A 34 -50.17 17.95 -1.51
N ALA A 35 -49.40 18.99 -1.82
CA ALA A 35 -47.97 19.05 -1.63
C ALA A 35 -47.62 19.10 -0.13
N ALA A 36 -46.77 18.18 0.33
CA ALA A 36 -45.88 18.40 1.48
C ALA A 36 -44.85 17.26 1.58
N GLY A 37 -43.60 17.57 1.23
CA GLY A 37 -42.37 16.97 1.79
C GLY A 37 -42.12 15.48 1.57
N ILE A 38 -41.33 15.13 0.54
CA ILE A 38 -40.52 13.90 0.55
C ILE A 38 -39.10 14.25 0.12
N ASN A 39 -38.19 14.14 1.09
CA ASN A 39 -36.74 14.29 0.92
C ASN A 39 -36.23 13.28 -0.11
N GLY A 40 -35.28 13.74 -0.93
CA GLY A 40 -34.70 12.99 -2.04
C GLY A 40 -34.11 11.66 -1.60
N HIS A 41 -34.66 10.58 -2.12
CA HIS A 41 -34.01 9.28 -2.12
C HIS A 41 -32.78 9.34 -3.04
N GLU A 42 -31.63 8.99 -2.48
CA GLU A 42 -30.40 8.66 -3.19
C GLU A 42 -30.68 7.65 -4.30
N ALA A 43 -30.61 8.10 -5.55
CA ALA A 43 -30.56 7.19 -6.69
C ALA A 43 -29.22 6.44 -6.66
N GLN A 44 -29.25 5.21 -6.15
CA GLN A 44 -28.24 4.18 -6.39
C GLN A 44 -28.15 3.92 -7.90
N PHE A 45 -27.00 4.23 -8.49
CA PHE A 45 -26.62 3.75 -9.82
C PHE A 45 -25.60 2.62 -9.61
N SER A 46 -26.05 1.37 -9.73
CA SER A 46 -25.19 0.20 -9.87
C SER A 46 -24.64 0.19 -11.30
N ASP A 47 -23.32 0.28 -11.47
CA ASP A 47 -22.71 -0.14 -12.74
C ASP A 47 -22.48 -1.64 -12.59
N SER A 48 -23.39 -2.44 -13.16
CA SER A 48 -23.41 -3.89 -13.00
C SER A 48 -22.10 -4.56 -13.46
N GLU A 49 -21.42 -4.01 -14.48
CA GLU A 49 -20.21 -4.64 -15.04
C GLU A 49 -19.02 -4.70 -14.07
N GLY A 50 -18.78 -3.64 -13.29
CA GLY A 50 -17.70 -3.62 -12.28
C GLY A 50 -18.05 -4.41 -11.02
N GLU A 51 -19.35 -4.47 -10.69
CA GLU A 51 -19.89 -5.30 -9.60
C GLU A 51 -19.74 -6.78 -9.92
N ASP A 52 -20.10 -7.18 -11.15
CA ASP A 52 -20.04 -8.56 -11.63
C ASP A 52 -18.61 -9.09 -11.71
N GLU A 53 -17.63 -8.27 -12.12
CA GLU A 53 -16.22 -8.67 -12.13
C GLU A 53 -15.67 -8.87 -10.72
N PHE A 54 -16.00 -7.97 -9.78
CA PHE A 54 -15.56 -8.11 -8.40
C PHE A 54 -16.19 -9.32 -7.71
N ILE A 55 -17.50 -9.56 -7.90
CA ILE A 55 -18.21 -10.72 -7.36
C ILE A 55 -17.67 -12.01 -7.97
N ARG A 56 -17.43 -12.05 -9.29
CA ARG A 56 -16.81 -13.20 -9.97
C ARG A 56 -15.43 -13.51 -9.43
N ARG A 57 -14.65 -12.48 -9.12
CA ARG A 57 -13.31 -12.64 -8.57
C ARG A 57 -13.42 -13.08 -7.11
N HIS A 58 -14.08 -12.33 -6.23
CA HIS A 58 -13.97 -12.49 -4.77
C HIS A 58 -15.14 -13.14 -4.03
N GLY A 59 -16.19 -13.59 -4.72
CA GLY A 59 -17.34 -14.29 -4.14
C GLY A 59 -18.42 -13.36 -3.58
N HIS A 60 -19.42 -13.94 -2.92
CA HIS A 60 -20.56 -13.21 -2.35
C HIS A 60 -20.18 -12.46 -1.06
N ILE A 61 -19.64 -11.26 -1.22
CA ILE A 61 -19.42 -10.30 -0.13
C ILE A 61 -20.38 -9.13 -0.37
N ASP A 62 -21.13 -8.73 0.65
CA ASP A 62 -21.96 -7.54 0.55
C ASP A 62 -21.06 -6.29 0.55
N PHE A 63 -21.06 -5.54 -0.54
CA PHE A 63 -20.30 -4.30 -0.66
C PHE A 63 -21.18 -3.14 -1.13
N GLN A 64 -20.80 -1.93 -0.73
CA GLN A 64 -21.44 -0.68 -1.14
C GLN A 64 -20.39 0.29 -1.66
N TYR A 65 -20.66 0.92 -2.80
CA TYR A 65 -19.76 1.93 -3.35
C TYR A 65 -19.96 3.29 -2.71
N ILE A 66 -18.85 3.92 -2.33
CA ILE A 66 -18.78 5.32 -1.92
C ILE A 66 -18.35 6.16 -3.13
N LYS A 67 -19.01 7.30 -3.34
CA LYS A 67 -18.59 8.29 -4.34
C LYS A 67 -17.29 8.96 -3.88
N LYS A 68 -16.28 8.98 -4.76
CA LYS A 68 -15.04 9.75 -4.54
C LYS A 68 -15.39 11.23 -4.34
N PRO A 69 -14.80 11.92 -3.33
CA PRO A 69 -14.92 13.37 -3.25
C PRO A 69 -14.36 14.04 -4.51
N LYS A 70 -14.84 15.24 -4.84
CA LYS A 70 -14.35 15.99 -6.01
C LYS A 70 -12.86 16.27 -5.87
N ASP A 71 -12.12 16.04 -6.95
CA ASP A 71 -10.69 16.32 -6.97
C ASP A 71 -10.44 17.83 -6.79
N ALA A 72 -9.53 18.18 -5.89
CA ALA A 72 -9.03 19.52 -5.69
C ALA A 72 -7.50 19.47 -5.67
N ILE A 73 -6.86 20.55 -6.13
CA ILE A 73 -5.39 20.59 -6.24
C ILE A 73 -4.74 20.81 -4.85
N TRP A 74 -5.38 21.64 -4.03
CA TRP A 74 -4.78 22.18 -2.82
C TRP A 74 -5.09 21.35 -1.57
N PHE A 75 -6.35 20.99 -1.38
CA PHE A 75 -6.79 20.24 -0.21
C PHE A 75 -8.15 19.58 -0.46
N ILE A 76 -8.15 18.26 -0.52
CA ILE A 76 -9.29 17.37 -0.44
C ILE A 76 -9.41 16.97 1.03
N ARG A 77 -10.64 16.91 1.54
CA ARG A 77 -10.88 16.46 2.91
C ARG A 77 -10.44 14.99 3.03
N PRO A 78 -9.61 14.63 4.03
CA PRO A 78 -9.24 13.23 4.26
C PRO A 78 -10.47 12.34 4.37
N HIS A 79 -10.47 11.23 3.64
CA HIS A 79 -11.53 10.24 3.69
C HIS A 79 -10.93 8.82 3.70
N ALA A 80 -11.64 7.88 4.33
CA ALA A 80 -11.29 6.48 4.25
C ALA A 80 -11.77 5.91 2.91
N LEU A 81 -10.89 5.24 2.18
CA LEU A 81 -11.24 4.65 0.88
C LEU A 81 -12.07 3.39 1.04
N ASN A 82 -11.58 2.49 1.91
CA ASN A 82 -12.18 1.21 2.16
C ASN A 82 -12.30 1.01 3.67
N TYR A 83 -13.49 0.66 4.13
CA TYR A 83 -13.71 0.27 5.52
C TYR A 83 -14.85 -0.73 5.61
N PHE A 84 -14.79 -1.59 6.62
CA PHE A 84 -15.91 -2.43 7.01
C PHE A 84 -16.73 -1.70 8.05
N LYS A 85 -18.04 -1.72 7.87
CA LYS A 85 -19.00 -1.37 8.92
C LYS A 85 -19.90 -2.57 9.12
N ASP A 86 -19.79 -3.18 10.29
CA ASP A 86 -20.43 -4.45 10.65
C ASP A 86 -20.04 -5.60 9.70
N VAL A 87 -20.80 -5.83 8.63
CA VAL A 87 -20.59 -6.92 7.65
C VAL A 87 -20.42 -6.40 6.22
N VAL A 88 -20.76 -5.13 5.98
CA VAL A 88 -20.75 -4.53 4.64
C VAL A 88 -19.41 -3.85 4.38
N LEU A 89 -18.79 -4.19 3.24
CA LEU A 89 -17.58 -3.53 2.75
C LEU A 89 -17.95 -2.24 2.01
N TYR A 90 -17.55 -1.10 2.55
CA TYR A 90 -17.66 0.17 1.85
C TYR A 90 -16.38 0.42 1.05
N ARG A 91 -16.47 0.62 -0.26
CA ARG A 91 -15.33 0.81 -1.18
C ARG A 91 -15.53 2.03 -2.07
N THR A 92 -14.52 2.87 -2.23
CA THR A 92 -14.58 3.99 -3.18
C THR A 92 -14.55 3.49 -4.64
N LYS A 93 -15.46 4.01 -5.48
CA LYS A 93 -15.57 3.66 -6.91
C LYS A 93 -14.53 4.38 -7.76
N GLY A 94 -13.90 3.66 -8.70
CA GLY A 94 -12.94 4.17 -9.69
C GLY A 94 -11.53 3.57 -9.52
N GLU A 95 -10.89 3.26 -10.65
CA GLU A 95 -9.47 2.85 -10.67
C GLU A 95 -8.60 4.02 -10.19
N ARG A 96 -7.77 3.79 -9.18
CA ARG A 96 -6.92 4.84 -8.61
C ARG A 96 -5.82 5.23 -9.60
N THR A 97 -5.87 6.45 -10.11
CA THR A 97 -4.90 6.98 -11.09
C THR A 97 -3.51 7.31 -10.54
N SER A 98 -3.15 6.89 -9.33
CA SER A 98 -1.91 7.32 -8.65
C SER A 98 -0.80 6.30 -8.55
N ALA A 99 -0.62 5.50 -9.60
CA ALA A 99 0.57 4.66 -9.70
C ALA A 99 1.86 5.50 -9.73
N LYS A 100 1.88 6.74 -10.23
CA LYS A 100 3.12 7.47 -10.55
C LYS A 100 3.92 7.99 -9.35
N THR A 101 3.29 8.69 -8.41
CA THR A 101 3.98 9.22 -7.22
C THR A 101 4.41 8.10 -6.28
N GLU A 102 3.58 7.07 -6.23
CA GLU A 102 3.82 5.84 -5.50
C GLU A 102 5.02 5.07 -6.09
N LEU A 103 5.05 4.89 -7.40
CA LEU A 103 6.18 4.31 -8.14
C LEU A 103 7.49 5.10 -7.94
N PHE A 104 7.41 6.44 -7.95
CA PHE A 104 8.58 7.29 -7.70
C PHE A 104 9.17 7.07 -6.30
N LEU A 105 8.31 6.91 -5.29
CA LEU A 105 8.74 6.56 -3.95
C LEU A 105 9.42 5.19 -3.93
N ASP A 106 8.85 4.18 -4.60
CA ASP A 106 9.45 2.83 -4.64
C ASP A 106 10.84 2.84 -5.29
N LEU A 107 11.02 3.64 -6.35
CA LEU A 107 12.31 3.81 -7.01
C LEU A 107 13.38 4.37 -6.06
N MET A 108 13.05 5.42 -5.32
CA MET A 108 13.95 5.99 -4.32
C MET A 108 14.30 4.98 -3.20
N TYR A 109 13.32 4.23 -2.71
CA TYR A 109 13.54 3.23 -1.66
C TYR A 109 14.43 2.07 -2.11
N VAL A 110 14.26 1.58 -3.34
CA VAL A 110 15.14 0.55 -3.89
C VAL A 110 16.58 1.05 -3.97
N GLY A 111 16.79 2.30 -4.40
CA GLY A 111 18.12 2.92 -4.41
C GLY A 111 18.75 3.01 -3.01
N ILE A 112 17.97 3.40 -2.01
CA ILE A 112 18.37 3.42 -0.59
C ILE A 112 18.83 2.04 -0.12
N ILE A 113 18.04 1.00 -0.39
CA ILE A 113 18.36 -0.38 0.01
C ILE A 113 19.60 -0.89 -0.72
N SER A 114 19.75 -0.57 -2.01
CA SER A 114 20.92 -0.95 -2.82
C SER A 114 22.20 -0.30 -2.30
N ASN A 115 22.16 0.97 -1.93
CA ASN A 115 23.29 1.68 -1.33
C ASN A 115 23.69 1.03 0.00
N LEU A 116 22.73 0.80 0.89
CA LEU A 116 22.98 0.16 2.18
C LEU A 116 23.54 -1.27 2.02
N ALA A 117 23.04 -2.02 1.05
CA ALA A 117 23.56 -3.35 0.71
C ALA A 117 24.98 -3.30 0.14
N GLY A 118 25.30 -2.28 -0.68
CA GLY A 118 26.64 -2.05 -1.22
C GLY A 118 27.71 -1.99 -0.13
N HIS A 119 27.49 -1.16 0.88
CA HIS A 119 28.39 -1.03 2.04
C HIS A 119 28.60 -2.35 2.79
N ALA A 120 27.57 -3.19 2.87
CA ALA A 120 27.67 -4.51 3.51
C ALA A 120 28.45 -5.52 2.66
N THR A 121 28.34 -5.44 1.33
CA THR A 121 29.04 -6.34 0.41
C THR A 121 30.53 -6.08 0.30
N GLU A 122 30.97 -4.83 0.48
CA GLU A 122 32.40 -4.47 0.46
C GLU A 122 33.16 -5.09 1.64
N ASN A 123 32.50 -5.22 2.79
CA ASN A 123 33.07 -5.77 4.03
C ASN A 123 32.27 -6.99 4.49
N ALA A 124 32.46 -8.14 3.83
CA ALA A 124 31.74 -9.39 4.11
C ALA A 124 32.07 -9.98 5.51
N SER A 125 31.52 -9.37 6.56
CA SER A 125 31.68 -9.75 7.97
C SER A 125 30.33 -9.79 8.68
N GLY A 126 30.23 -10.58 9.75
CA GLY A 126 28.99 -10.65 10.55
C GLY A 126 28.58 -9.30 11.15
N GLY A 127 29.55 -8.44 11.47
CA GLY A 127 29.28 -7.08 11.96
C GLY A 127 28.67 -6.17 10.89
N ALA A 128 29.15 -6.26 9.64
CA ALA A 128 28.58 -5.51 8.52
C ALA A 128 27.16 -5.99 8.18
N LEU A 129 26.91 -7.30 8.24
CA LEU A 129 25.55 -7.84 8.07
C LEU A 129 24.61 -7.35 9.18
N LEU A 130 25.05 -7.34 10.43
CA LEU A 130 24.26 -6.82 11.54
C LEU A 130 23.96 -5.33 11.36
N LYS A 131 24.95 -4.51 10.97
CA LYS A 131 24.78 -3.09 10.65
C LYS A 131 23.76 -2.89 9.54
N TYR A 132 23.84 -3.69 8.46
CA TYR A 132 22.88 -3.70 7.36
C TYR A 132 21.46 -3.96 7.86
N VAL A 133 21.23 -5.05 8.62
CA VAL A 133 19.90 -5.42 9.12
C VAL A 133 19.33 -4.32 10.03
N LEU A 134 20.15 -3.76 10.92
CA LEU A 134 19.72 -2.70 11.84
C LEU A 134 19.35 -1.38 11.15
N LEU A 135 19.90 -1.10 9.98
CA LEU A 135 19.57 0.10 9.19
C LEU A 135 18.45 -0.18 8.18
N PHE A 136 18.39 -1.41 7.65
CA PHE A 136 17.37 -1.85 6.71
C PHE A 136 15.99 -1.91 7.36
N VAL A 137 15.88 -2.49 8.57
CA VAL A 137 14.58 -2.66 9.23
C VAL A 137 13.88 -1.31 9.48
N PRO A 138 14.52 -0.27 10.06
CA PRO A 138 13.90 1.06 10.17
C PRO A 138 13.46 1.64 8.81
N ALA A 139 14.31 1.55 7.78
CA ALA A 139 13.96 2.03 6.45
C ALA A 139 12.73 1.30 5.88
N TRP A 140 12.67 -0.02 6.07
CA TRP A 140 11.52 -0.84 5.70
C TRP A 140 10.25 -0.45 6.45
N VAL A 141 10.35 -0.15 7.76
CA VAL A 141 9.21 0.31 8.56
C VAL A 141 8.63 1.60 7.99
N VAL A 142 9.47 2.58 7.66
CA VAL A 142 9.01 3.84 7.06
C VAL A 142 8.35 3.60 5.69
N TRP A 143 8.88 2.69 4.87
CA TRP A 143 8.27 2.33 3.58
C TRP A 143 6.88 1.72 3.79
N ALA A 144 6.79 0.74 4.68
CA ALA A 144 5.54 0.05 5.00
C ALA A 144 4.49 1.02 5.53
N ASP A 145 4.88 1.98 6.37
CA ASP A 145 3.98 3.00 6.89
C ASP A 145 3.41 3.91 5.80
N ILE A 146 4.23 4.39 4.86
CA ILE A 146 3.76 5.26 3.78
C ILE A 146 2.86 4.48 2.83
N LYS A 147 3.22 3.24 2.50
CA LYS A 147 2.40 2.32 1.70
C LYS A 147 1.04 2.12 2.38
N ASP A 148 1.02 1.75 3.65
CA ASP A 148 -0.21 1.53 4.42
C ASP A 148 -1.06 2.82 4.49
N PHE A 149 -0.45 3.94 4.86
CA PHE A 149 -1.11 5.24 4.97
C PHE A 149 -1.76 5.68 3.65
N THR A 150 -1.02 5.54 2.55
CA THR A 150 -1.50 5.87 1.19
C THR A 150 -2.55 4.89 0.71
N ASN A 151 -2.52 3.64 1.17
CA ASN A 151 -3.54 2.66 0.84
C ASN A 151 -4.87 2.97 1.54
N TYR A 152 -4.84 3.47 2.78
CA TYR A 152 -6.05 3.77 3.56
C TYR A 152 -6.68 5.13 3.26
N TYR A 153 -5.88 6.18 3.06
CA TYR A 153 -6.36 7.57 3.08
C TYR A 153 -5.91 8.41 1.87
N TYR A 154 -5.85 7.78 0.70
CA TYR A 154 -5.40 8.46 -0.51
C TYR A 154 -6.24 9.68 -0.87
N ASN A 155 -5.56 10.81 -1.09
CA ASN A 155 -6.23 12.06 -1.40
C ASN A 155 -5.62 12.83 -2.60
N GLU A 156 -4.58 12.35 -3.29
CA GLU A 156 -3.89 13.02 -4.44
C GLU A 156 -3.45 14.49 -4.26
N ASP A 157 -3.67 15.07 -3.08
CA ASP A 157 -3.47 16.47 -2.77
C ASP A 157 -2.00 16.88 -2.76
N LEU A 158 -1.78 18.20 -2.87
CA LEU A 158 -0.48 18.81 -2.57
C LEU A 158 0.03 18.42 -1.17
N SER A 159 -0.86 18.31 -0.17
CA SER A 159 -0.47 17.93 1.20
C SER A 159 0.19 16.55 1.26
N GLN A 160 -0.39 15.54 0.59
CA GLN A 160 0.15 14.18 0.54
C GLN A 160 1.44 14.12 -0.29
N LYS A 161 1.51 14.86 -1.40
CA LYS A 161 2.73 14.97 -2.21
C LYS A 161 3.89 15.62 -1.45
N VAL A 162 3.62 16.70 -0.72
CA VAL A 162 4.61 17.37 0.15
C VAL A 162 5.04 16.45 1.29
N TYR A 163 4.10 15.71 1.91
CA TYR A 163 4.43 14.70 2.92
C TYR A 163 5.37 13.63 2.37
N ILE A 164 5.09 13.07 1.18
CA ILE A 164 5.96 12.06 0.55
C ILE A 164 7.36 12.64 0.29
N ILE A 165 7.47 13.83 -0.29
CA ILE A 165 8.77 14.47 -0.55
C ILE A 165 9.54 14.73 0.76
N TRP A 166 8.86 15.21 1.80
CA TRP A 166 9.44 15.42 3.11
C TRP A 166 10.07 14.15 3.68
N ILE A 167 9.35 13.03 3.61
CA ILE A 167 9.86 11.74 4.08
C ILE A 167 11.05 11.27 3.21
N LEU A 168 11.00 11.47 1.89
CA LEU A 168 12.12 11.12 1.01
C LEU A 168 13.40 11.92 1.32
N VAL A 169 13.28 13.20 1.66
CA VAL A 169 14.43 14.03 2.08
C VAL A 169 15.03 13.49 3.39
N LEU A 170 14.18 13.18 4.38
CA LEU A 170 14.63 12.62 5.66
C LEU A 170 15.31 11.26 5.49
N LEU A 171 14.76 10.38 4.65
CA LEU A 171 15.36 9.08 4.35
C LEU A 171 16.67 9.21 3.59
N THR A 172 16.78 10.18 2.69
CA THR A 172 18.05 10.48 2.02
C THR A 172 19.10 10.89 3.05
N LEU A 173 18.75 11.75 4.01
CA LEU A 173 19.65 12.12 5.11
C LEU A 173 20.02 10.92 6.00
N PHE A 174 19.06 10.04 6.31
CA PHE A 174 19.27 8.80 7.07
C PHE A 174 20.34 7.91 6.41
N VAL A 175 20.24 7.68 5.10
CA VAL A 175 21.14 6.78 4.39
C VAL A 175 22.53 7.38 4.22
N ASN A 176 22.61 8.66 3.84
CA ASN A 176 23.90 9.34 3.64
C ASN A 176 24.72 9.39 4.94
N SER A 177 24.05 9.45 6.09
CA SER A 177 24.71 9.49 7.41
C SER A 177 24.98 8.09 8.01
N SER A 178 24.57 7.02 7.32
CA SER A 178 24.53 5.67 7.89
C SER A 178 25.92 5.03 8.07
N SER A 179 26.95 5.52 7.37
CA SER A 179 28.34 5.13 7.57
C SER A 179 28.81 5.51 8.98
N ASP A 180 28.46 6.71 9.43
CA ASP A 180 29.07 7.38 10.58
C ASP A 180 28.33 7.09 11.89
N VAL A 181 27.28 6.25 11.85
CA VAL A 181 26.42 5.91 12.99
C VAL A 181 27.17 5.35 14.22
N LEU A 182 28.37 4.78 13.99
CA LEU A 182 29.24 4.23 15.03
C LEU A 182 30.42 5.14 15.40
N GLU A 183 30.68 6.20 14.62
CA GLU A 183 31.88 7.03 14.75
C GLU A 183 31.73 8.18 15.74
N GLY A 184 30.50 8.45 16.19
CA GLY A 184 30.26 9.44 17.24
C GLY A 184 28.78 9.66 17.56
N VAL A 185 28.53 10.61 18.47
CA VAL A 185 27.17 11.06 18.82
C VAL A 185 26.55 11.81 17.65
N GLU A 186 27.33 12.62 16.93
CA GLU A 186 26.85 13.39 15.78
C GLU A 186 26.41 12.48 14.63
N GLY A 187 27.24 11.51 14.21
CA GLY A 187 26.87 10.54 13.17
C GLY A 187 25.66 9.68 13.57
N ALA A 188 25.55 9.31 14.85
CA ALA A 188 24.37 8.63 15.37
C ALA A 188 23.11 9.51 15.34
N ALA A 189 23.23 10.80 15.66
CA ALA A 189 22.13 11.75 15.60
C ALA A 189 21.65 11.97 14.16
N TYR A 190 22.56 12.18 13.21
CA TYR A 190 22.20 12.37 11.80
C TYR A 190 21.58 11.12 11.16
N THR A 191 21.79 9.93 11.73
CA THR A 191 21.08 8.70 11.31
C THR A 191 19.74 8.54 12.03
N ILE A 192 19.70 8.66 13.36
CA ILE A 192 18.50 8.31 14.14
C ILE A 192 17.44 9.41 14.10
N VAL A 193 17.84 10.69 14.11
CA VAL A 193 16.90 11.82 14.13
C VAL A 193 16.00 11.85 12.89
N PRO A 194 16.50 11.68 11.65
CA PRO A 194 15.62 11.62 10.49
C PRO A 194 14.59 10.49 10.56
N TYR A 195 14.98 9.32 11.08
CA TYR A 195 14.04 8.22 11.33
C TYR A 195 12.94 8.63 12.33
N ILE A 196 13.32 9.22 13.48
CA ILE A 196 12.35 9.75 14.46
C ILE A 196 11.43 10.78 13.79
N LEU A 197 11.97 11.69 12.98
CA LEU A 197 11.17 12.69 12.27
C LEU A 197 10.19 12.06 11.29
N CYS A 198 10.57 11.00 10.56
CA CYS A 198 9.64 10.26 9.70
C CYS A 198 8.46 9.70 10.50
N ARG A 199 8.76 9.09 11.65
CA ARG A 199 7.77 8.44 12.53
C ARG A 199 6.85 9.47 13.20
N VAL A 200 7.41 10.57 13.72
CA VAL A 200 6.63 11.70 14.26
C VAL A 200 5.76 12.32 13.18
N SER A 201 6.27 12.48 11.95
CA SER A 201 5.49 13.01 10.83
C SER A 201 4.27 12.13 10.54
N LEU A 202 4.42 10.80 10.56
CA LEU A 202 3.29 9.87 10.46
C LEU A 202 2.31 10.03 11.63
N ALA A 203 2.81 10.11 12.86
CA ALA A 203 1.98 10.28 14.06
C ALA A 203 1.14 11.57 14.00
N ILE A 204 1.73 12.67 13.53
CA ILE A 204 1.04 13.95 13.31
C ILE A 204 -0.01 13.81 12.20
N SER A 205 0.35 13.22 11.05
CA SER A 205 -0.59 12.97 9.96
C SER A 205 -1.80 12.16 10.42
N LEU A 206 -1.59 11.10 11.21
CA LEU A 206 -2.67 10.29 11.78
C LEU A 206 -3.55 11.11 12.75
N LEU A 207 -2.99 12.00 13.56
CA LEU A 207 -3.78 12.88 14.44
C LEU A 207 -4.63 13.86 13.65
N ILE A 208 -4.05 14.50 12.62
CA ILE A 208 -4.78 15.43 11.74
C ILE A 208 -5.91 14.69 11.04
N TYR A 209 -5.65 13.50 10.48
CA TYR A 209 -6.65 12.70 9.78
C TYR A 209 -7.74 12.20 10.73
N SER A 210 -7.40 11.97 12.01
CA SER A 210 -8.39 11.61 13.05
C SER A 210 -9.42 12.71 13.33
N LEU A 211 -9.18 13.97 12.93
CA LEU A 211 -10.19 15.03 13.06
C LEU A 211 -11.28 14.87 12.00
N TYR A 212 -10.91 14.47 10.79
CA TYR A 212 -11.81 14.42 9.63
C TYR A 212 -12.56 13.09 9.51
N ILE A 213 -11.94 11.96 9.87
CA ILE A 213 -12.47 10.60 9.63
C ILE A 213 -13.03 10.00 10.93
N PRO A 214 -14.34 10.12 11.24
CA PRO A 214 -14.96 9.59 12.45
C PRO A 214 -14.81 8.07 12.64
N GLU A 215 -14.72 7.31 11.55
CA GLU A 215 -14.74 5.85 11.51
C GLU A 215 -13.48 5.21 12.10
N HIS A 216 -12.35 5.92 12.10
CA HIS A 216 -11.04 5.38 12.54
C HIS A 216 -10.37 6.20 13.64
N ARG A 217 -11.08 7.19 14.22
CA ARG A 217 -10.47 8.18 15.14
C ARG A 217 -9.74 7.57 16.31
N ILE A 218 -10.39 6.64 17.01
CA ILE A 218 -9.84 6.05 18.23
C ILE A 218 -8.58 5.25 17.89
N GLN A 219 -8.65 4.43 16.83
CA GLN A 219 -7.53 3.60 16.39
C GLN A 219 -6.32 4.44 15.92
N MET A 220 -6.56 5.49 15.13
CA MET A 220 -5.52 6.44 14.70
C MET A 220 -4.85 7.12 15.88
N ARG A 221 -5.62 7.57 16.89
CA ARG A 221 -5.09 8.26 18.06
C ARG A 221 -4.26 7.36 18.95
N ILE A 222 -4.73 6.14 19.21
CA ILE A 222 -3.97 5.17 20.00
C ILE A 222 -2.65 4.84 19.28
N TYR A 223 -2.71 4.55 17.96
CA TYR A 223 -1.50 4.26 17.20
C TYR A 223 -0.52 5.45 17.19
N SER A 224 -1.04 6.67 17.02
CA SER A 224 -0.23 7.89 17.09
C SER A 224 0.46 8.04 18.44
N VAL A 225 -0.25 7.84 19.56
CA VAL A 225 0.32 7.87 20.91
C VAL A 225 1.40 6.79 21.08
N CYS A 226 1.16 5.57 20.60
CA CYS A 226 2.18 4.51 20.62
C CYS A 226 3.45 4.91 19.86
N ILE A 227 3.30 5.51 18.66
CA ILE A 227 4.45 6.01 17.89
C ILE A 227 5.19 7.11 18.65
N PHE A 228 4.48 8.06 19.27
CA PHE A 228 5.13 9.09 20.08
C PHE A 228 5.94 8.49 21.23
N ILE A 229 5.40 7.49 21.93
CA ILE A 229 6.11 6.79 23.00
C ILE A 229 7.37 6.11 22.46
N THR A 230 7.28 5.38 21.35
CA THR A 230 8.45 4.71 20.77
C THR A 230 9.50 5.69 20.27
N CYS A 231 9.08 6.83 19.69
CA CYS A 231 9.97 7.93 19.31
C CYS A 231 10.73 8.52 20.51
N CYS A 232 10.07 8.69 21.67
CA CYS A 232 10.74 9.13 22.88
C CYS A 232 11.81 8.15 23.36
N ILE A 233 11.59 6.84 23.20
CA ILE A 233 12.55 5.79 23.58
C ILE A 233 13.74 5.74 22.61
N TRP A 234 13.59 6.21 21.37
CA TRP A 234 14.71 6.34 20.42
C TRP A 234 15.71 7.44 20.79
N ILE A 235 15.31 8.47 21.55
CA ILE A 235 16.20 9.60 21.89
C ILE A 235 17.44 9.13 22.69
N PRO A 236 17.31 8.32 23.77
CA PRO A 236 18.46 7.78 24.49
C PRO A 236 19.47 7.01 23.63
N VAL A 237 19.02 6.35 22.54
CA VAL A 237 19.87 5.51 21.67
C VAL A 237 21.05 6.31 21.09
N ILE A 238 20.88 7.62 20.91
CA ILE A 238 21.90 8.53 20.36
C ILE A 238 23.11 8.68 21.30
N PHE A 239 22.88 8.67 22.62
CA PHE A 239 23.90 8.99 23.63
C PHE A 239 24.58 7.76 24.24
N ILE A 240 24.12 6.55 23.89
CA ILE A 240 24.52 5.29 24.50
C ILE A 240 25.70 4.64 23.73
N PRO A 241 26.61 3.91 24.40
CA PRO A 241 27.70 3.18 23.76
C PRO A 241 27.21 2.10 22.78
N THR A 242 28.03 1.79 21.77
CA THR A 242 27.68 0.93 20.61
C THR A 242 26.99 -0.39 20.96
N ARG A 243 27.45 -1.12 21.99
CA ARG A 243 26.85 -2.41 22.36
C ARG A 243 25.43 -2.26 22.89
N ALA A 244 25.20 -1.26 23.74
CA ALA A 244 23.89 -0.98 24.30
C ALA A 244 22.97 -0.30 23.26
N LYS A 245 23.53 0.50 22.34
CA LYS A 245 22.84 1.06 21.18
C LYS A 245 22.16 -0.04 20.35
N ILE A 246 22.90 -1.10 20.00
CA ILE A 246 22.38 -2.25 19.25
C ILE A 246 21.22 -2.93 20.00
N GLY A 247 21.42 -3.25 21.28
CA GLY A 247 20.40 -3.94 22.08
C GLY A 247 19.12 -3.12 22.24
N LEU A 248 19.24 -1.82 22.52
CA LEU A 248 18.10 -0.92 22.66
C LEU A 248 17.39 -0.72 21.32
N SER A 249 18.11 -0.53 20.21
CA SER A 249 17.49 -0.44 18.88
C SER A 249 16.65 -1.65 18.53
N ILE A 250 17.14 -2.87 18.80
CA ILE A 250 16.36 -4.10 18.56
C ILE A 250 15.10 -4.13 19.43
N ALA A 251 15.23 -3.77 20.71
CA ALA A 251 14.10 -3.74 21.63
C ALA A 251 13.04 -2.72 21.20
N VAL A 252 13.45 -1.53 20.76
CA VAL A 252 12.51 -0.49 20.30
C VAL A 252 11.87 -0.89 18.98
N LEU A 253 12.63 -1.43 18.02
CA LEU A 253 12.05 -1.95 16.77
C LEU A 253 11.01 -3.03 17.05
N PHE A 254 11.28 -3.95 17.98
CA PHE A 254 10.32 -4.96 18.39
C PHE A 254 9.08 -4.34 19.05
N LEU A 255 9.27 -3.36 19.93
CA LEU A 255 8.19 -2.61 20.58
C LEU A 255 7.29 -1.89 19.55
N GLU A 256 7.88 -1.32 18.50
CA GLU A 256 7.14 -0.68 17.41
C GLU A 256 6.27 -1.68 16.65
N GLN A 257 6.80 -2.87 16.35
CA GLN A 257 6.01 -3.92 15.72
C GLN A 257 4.92 -4.44 16.66
N LEU A 258 5.23 -4.66 17.92
CA LEU A 258 4.26 -5.08 18.93
C LEU A 258 3.14 -4.05 19.07
N SER A 259 3.47 -2.76 19.06
CA SER A 259 2.49 -1.67 19.12
C SER A 259 1.54 -1.71 17.93
N PHE A 260 2.06 -1.90 16.72
CA PHE A 260 1.23 -2.08 15.54
C PHE A 260 0.31 -3.30 15.68
N VAL A 261 0.87 -4.46 16.08
CA VAL A 261 0.10 -5.69 16.27
C VAL A 261 -1.03 -5.49 17.26
N VAL A 262 -0.73 -4.92 18.44
CA VAL A 262 -1.71 -4.70 19.51
C VAL A 262 -2.81 -3.75 19.08
N VAL A 263 -2.49 -2.64 18.40
CA VAL A 263 -3.51 -1.65 18.01
C VAL A 263 -4.45 -2.18 16.93
N TYR A 264 -3.93 -2.95 15.98
CA TYR A 264 -4.73 -3.52 14.89
C TYR A 264 -5.35 -4.89 15.25
N HIS A 265 -5.07 -5.43 16.45
CA HIS A 265 -5.58 -6.73 16.91
C HIS A 265 -7.11 -6.72 17.14
N PRO A 266 -7.84 -7.81 16.81
CA PRO A 266 -9.28 -7.91 17.03
C PRO A 266 -9.70 -7.73 18.50
N VAL A 267 -8.87 -8.16 19.47
CA VAL A 267 -9.15 -7.98 20.90
C VAL A 267 -9.21 -6.50 21.30
N THR A 268 -8.32 -5.67 20.77
CA THR A 268 -8.31 -4.22 21.04
C THR A 268 -9.54 -3.55 20.44
N LYS A 269 -9.97 -3.99 19.25
CA LYS A 269 -11.22 -3.53 18.63
C LYS A 269 -12.45 -3.88 19.47
N ARG A 270 -12.49 -5.08 20.08
CA ARG A 270 -13.56 -5.48 21.01
C ARG A 270 -13.55 -4.64 22.28
N LEU A 271 -12.38 -4.42 22.88
CA LEU A 271 -12.26 -3.61 24.08
C LEU A 271 -12.79 -2.17 23.85
N LEU A 272 -12.54 -1.64 22.66
CA LEU A 272 -12.95 -0.29 22.25
C LEU A 272 -14.35 -0.23 21.62
N LYS A 273 -15.07 -1.37 21.50
CA LYS A 273 -16.42 -1.49 20.91
C LYS A 273 -16.55 -0.78 19.55
N LEU A 274 -15.55 -0.93 18.69
CA LEU A 274 -15.54 -0.31 17.36
C LEU A 274 -16.47 -1.07 16.40
N THR A 275 -17.44 -0.38 15.81
CA THR A 275 -18.34 -0.93 14.78
C THR A 275 -17.75 -0.82 13.36
N THR A 276 -16.67 -0.05 13.22
CA THR A 276 -15.97 0.20 11.95
C THR A 276 -14.53 -0.31 12.01
N SER A 277 -14.13 -1.09 11.01
CA SER A 277 -12.76 -1.61 10.87
C SER A 277 -12.12 -1.11 9.58
N THR A 278 -10.84 -0.78 9.64
CA THR A 278 -10.07 -0.39 8.45
C THR A 278 -9.97 -1.57 7.49
N ALA A 279 -10.32 -1.35 6.22
CA ALA A 279 -10.19 -2.35 5.18
C ALA A 279 -9.01 -1.99 4.28
N LEU A 280 -8.07 -2.93 4.13
CA LEU A 280 -6.91 -2.74 3.27
C LEU A 280 -7.30 -3.14 1.84
N ASN A 281 -7.04 -2.27 0.86
CA ASN A 281 -7.25 -2.62 -0.55
C ASN A 281 -6.19 -3.64 -1.02
N ILE A 282 -6.56 -4.91 -1.06
CA ILE A 282 -5.64 -6.03 -1.31
C ILE A 282 -5.13 -6.03 -2.74
N GLU A 283 -5.95 -5.69 -3.73
CA GLU A 283 -5.49 -5.67 -5.13
C GLU A 283 -4.36 -4.65 -5.31
N HIS A 284 -4.57 -3.45 -4.78
CA HIS A 284 -3.57 -2.39 -4.84
C HIS A 284 -2.30 -2.75 -4.04
N GLU A 285 -2.43 -3.38 -2.86
CA GLU A 285 -1.27 -3.82 -2.10
C GLU A 285 -0.42 -4.85 -2.86
N VAL A 286 -1.05 -5.83 -3.51
CA VAL A 286 -0.36 -6.85 -4.31
C VAL A 286 0.34 -6.19 -5.51
N GLU A 287 -0.31 -5.27 -6.21
CA GLU A 287 0.30 -4.51 -7.32
C GLU A 287 1.52 -3.71 -6.88
N ARG A 288 1.47 -3.08 -5.70
CA ARG A 288 2.60 -2.33 -5.14
C ARG A 288 3.78 -3.21 -4.80
N PHE A 289 3.55 -4.35 -4.15
CA PHE A 289 4.63 -5.29 -3.87
C PHE A 289 5.25 -5.85 -5.15
N ALA A 290 4.45 -6.14 -6.17
CA ALA A 290 4.94 -6.59 -7.47
C ALA A 290 5.79 -5.53 -8.17
N THR A 291 5.34 -4.28 -8.14
CA THR A 291 6.09 -3.15 -8.67
C THR A 291 7.40 -2.96 -7.93
N PHE A 292 7.38 -2.97 -6.60
CA PHE A 292 8.57 -2.84 -5.76
C PHE A 292 9.62 -3.94 -6.02
N VAL A 293 9.19 -5.21 -6.08
CA VAL A 293 10.08 -6.35 -6.37
C VAL A 293 10.66 -6.24 -7.79
N THR A 294 9.85 -5.83 -8.77
CA THR A 294 10.32 -5.62 -10.15
C THR A 294 11.42 -4.56 -10.22
N ILE A 295 11.25 -3.43 -9.52
CA ILE A 295 12.26 -2.37 -9.47
C ILE A 295 13.52 -2.86 -8.75
N ALA A 296 13.38 -3.59 -7.64
CA ALA A 296 14.51 -4.16 -6.90
C ALA A 296 15.35 -5.13 -7.76
N ILE A 297 14.69 -5.97 -8.57
CA ILE A 297 15.36 -6.84 -9.55
C ILE A 297 16.07 -5.99 -10.62
N GLY A 298 15.44 -4.90 -11.07
CA GLY A 298 16.02 -3.95 -12.03
C GLY A 298 17.32 -3.30 -11.52
N GLU A 299 17.36 -2.89 -10.26
CA GLU A 299 18.55 -2.31 -9.61
C GLU A 299 19.69 -3.35 -9.47
N PHE A 300 19.35 -4.61 -9.23
CA PHE A 300 20.34 -5.69 -9.26
C PHE A 300 20.90 -5.92 -10.68
N LEU A 301 20.04 -5.89 -11.70
CA LEU A 301 20.44 -5.98 -13.11
C LEU A 301 21.28 -4.79 -13.58
N TYR A 302 21.02 -3.59 -13.04
CA TYR A 302 21.80 -2.39 -13.36
C TYR A 302 23.29 -2.61 -13.11
N LYS A 303 23.68 -3.31 -12.04
CA LYS A 303 25.09 -3.64 -11.72
C LYS A 303 25.77 -4.53 -12.77
N VAL A 304 25.03 -5.26 -13.59
CA VAL A 304 25.60 -6.07 -14.69
C VAL A 304 25.95 -5.21 -15.91
N VAL A 305 25.18 -4.15 -16.13
CA VAL A 305 25.34 -3.27 -17.30
C VAL A 305 26.23 -2.07 -16.96
N ALA A 306 26.18 -1.59 -15.73
CA ALA A 306 26.91 -0.41 -15.28
C ALA A 306 28.43 -0.67 -15.23
N THR A 307 29.18 0.24 -15.86
CA THR A 307 30.66 0.30 -15.73
C THR A 307 31.42 -0.84 -16.44
N ASN A 308 30.90 -1.36 -17.57
CA ASN A 308 31.53 -2.41 -18.40
C ASN A 308 32.16 -3.59 -17.61
N PRO A 309 31.46 -4.20 -16.63
CA PRO A 309 32.06 -5.19 -15.74
C PRO A 309 32.30 -6.54 -16.44
N LEU A 310 31.64 -6.75 -17.58
CA LEU A 310 31.67 -7.97 -18.38
C LEU A 310 32.91 -8.06 -19.29
N GLY A 311 33.67 -6.97 -19.46
CA GLY A 311 34.78 -6.89 -20.39
C GLY A 311 34.35 -6.96 -21.86
N THR A 312 35.32 -6.92 -22.78
CA THR A 312 35.08 -7.04 -24.23
C THR A 312 35.10 -8.51 -24.66
N GLY A 313 34.08 -8.94 -25.42
CA GLY A 313 34.00 -10.28 -26.02
C GLY A 313 33.39 -11.38 -25.13
N PHE A 314 33.44 -12.61 -25.63
CA PHE A 314 32.95 -13.81 -24.93
C PHE A 314 33.95 -14.26 -23.85
N SER A 315 33.95 -13.55 -22.72
CA SER A 315 34.78 -13.86 -21.55
C SER A 315 33.99 -14.66 -20.49
N SER A 316 34.68 -15.32 -19.57
CA SER A 316 34.06 -15.91 -18.36
C SER A 316 33.27 -14.88 -17.53
N LYS A 317 33.62 -13.59 -17.64
CA LYS A 317 32.86 -12.49 -17.04
C LYS A 317 31.50 -12.30 -17.69
N PHE A 318 31.41 -12.41 -19.03
CA PHE A 318 30.15 -12.36 -19.76
C PHE A 318 29.22 -13.50 -19.33
N ALA A 319 29.74 -14.73 -19.24
CA ALA A 319 28.95 -15.88 -18.78
C ALA A 319 28.35 -15.67 -17.38
N ARG A 320 29.12 -15.10 -16.43
CA ARG A 320 28.61 -14.75 -15.08
C ARG A 320 27.49 -13.71 -15.14
N GLY A 321 27.61 -12.69 -16.00
CA GLY A 321 26.55 -11.71 -16.23
C GLY A 321 25.28 -12.33 -16.82
N THR A 322 25.43 -13.25 -17.78
CA THR A 322 24.30 -13.97 -18.37
C THR A 322 23.58 -14.83 -17.33
N PHE A 323 24.30 -15.55 -16.47
CA PHE A 323 23.67 -16.32 -15.38
C PHE A 323 22.92 -15.42 -14.41
N LEU A 324 23.48 -14.25 -14.08
CA LEU A 324 22.81 -13.27 -13.22
C LEU A 324 21.51 -12.77 -13.86
N LEU A 325 21.52 -12.47 -15.17
CA LEU A 325 20.33 -12.08 -15.91
C LEU A 325 19.26 -13.18 -15.92
N VAL A 326 19.64 -14.42 -16.17
CA VAL A 326 18.72 -15.57 -16.15
C VAL A 326 18.11 -15.75 -14.75
N ILE A 327 18.91 -15.66 -13.69
CA ILE A 327 18.41 -15.73 -12.30
C ILE A 327 17.41 -14.61 -12.03
N ALA A 328 17.74 -13.36 -12.40
CA ALA A 328 16.85 -12.22 -12.23
C ALA A 328 15.52 -12.41 -12.98
N TYR A 329 15.56 -12.93 -14.20
CA TYR A 329 14.36 -13.23 -15.00
C TYR A 329 13.51 -14.35 -14.36
N ILE A 330 14.14 -15.41 -13.86
CA ILE A 330 13.44 -16.49 -13.14
C ILE A 330 12.76 -15.94 -11.88
N LEU A 331 13.43 -15.11 -11.10
CA LEU A 331 12.86 -14.49 -9.90
C LEU A 331 11.66 -13.60 -10.24
N PHE A 332 11.78 -12.78 -11.28
CA PHE A 332 10.68 -11.96 -11.79
C PHE A 332 9.48 -12.81 -12.21
N TRP A 333 9.73 -13.90 -12.93
CA TRP A 333 8.68 -14.81 -13.42
C TRP A 333 7.98 -15.56 -12.27
N ILE A 334 8.74 -16.09 -11.31
CA ILE A 334 8.19 -16.77 -10.12
C ILE A 334 7.30 -15.83 -9.32
N TYR A 335 7.75 -14.59 -9.11
CA TYR A 335 7.01 -13.62 -8.33
C TYR A 335 5.67 -13.24 -8.99
N ASN A 336 5.69 -12.88 -10.27
CA ASN A 336 4.47 -12.41 -10.97
C ASN A 336 3.45 -13.51 -11.25
N ASN A 337 3.88 -14.77 -11.36
CA ASN A 337 2.94 -15.89 -11.46
C ASN A 337 2.38 -16.32 -10.10
N GLY A 338 3.14 -16.12 -9.02
CA GLY A 338 2.70 -16.43 -7.66
C GLY A 338 1.66 -15.45 -7.10
N SER A 339 1.71 -14.18 -7.51
CA SER A 339 0.82 -13.11 -7.04
C SER A 339 -0.63 -13.20 -7.55
N ASN A 340 -0.88 -13.95 -8.63
CA ASN A 340 -2.21 -14.13 -9.25
C ASN A 340 -2.99 -15.35 -8.72
N SER A 341 -2.56 -16.01 -7.64
CA SER A 341 -3.21 -17.22 -7.12
C SER A 341 -4.38 -16.92 -6.15
N LYS A 342 -5.29 -17.89 -5.96
CA LYS A 342 -6.55 -17.91 -5.14
C LYS A 342 -6.46 -17.38 -3.68
N LYS A 343 -5.30 -16.91 -3.24
CA LYS A 343 -4.99 -16.43 -1.90
C LYS A 343 -5.57 -15.04 -1.60
N ASN A 344 -5.86 -14.23 -2.62
CA ASN A 344 -6.47 -12.91 -2.42
C ASN A 344 -7.88 -13.03 -1.84
N HIS A 345 -8.65 -14.06 -2.23
CA HIS A 345 -9.96 -14.39 -1.66
C HIS A 345 -9.88 -14.73 -0.17
N ALA A 346 -8.94 -15.59 0.20
CA ALA A 346 -8.71 -15.94 1.59
C ALA A 346 -8.36 -14.71 2.45
N CYS A 347 -7.65 -13.73 1.88
CA CYS A 347 -7.28 -12.52 2.61
C CYS A 347 -8.47 -11.58 2.85
N ILE A 348 -9.33 -11.35 1.84
CA ILE A 348 -10.55 -10.55 2.00
C ILE A 348 -11.51 -11.23 2.97
N GLU A 349 -11.69 -12.55 2.84
CA GLU A 349 -12.56 -13.32 3.73
C GLU A 349 -12.03 -13.32 5.16
N THR A 350 -10.71 -13.32 5.35
CA THR A 350 -10.11 -13.13 6.68
C THR A 350 -10.37 -11.73 7.24
N GLN A 351 -10.27 -10.66 6.43
CA GLN A 351 -10.62 -9.31 6.89
C GLN A 351 -12.10 -9.18 7.26
N ARG A 352 -12.99 -9.88 6.54
CA ARG A 352 -14.42 -9.98 6.86
C ARG A 352 -14.65 -10.76 8.16
N LEU A 353 -13.96 -11.89 8.34
CA LEU A 353 -14.03 -12.69 9.56
C LEU A 353 -13.47 -11.95 10.78
N ASP A 354 -12.38 -11.19 10.63
CA ASP A 354 -11.85 -10.30 11.67
C ASP A 354 -12.87 -9.24 12.11
N CYS A 355 -13.85 -8.91 11.25
CA CYS A 355 -14.97 -8.03 11.55
C CYS A 355 -16.16 -8.76 12.21
N HIS A 356 -16.31 -10.07 11.98
CA HIS A 356 -17.49 -10.86 12.40
C HIS A 356 -17.25 -11.78 13.61
N ASN A 357 -16.12 -12.48 13.71
CA ASN A 357 -15.87 -13.50 14.74
C ASN A 357 -14.43 -13.48 15.27
N MET A 358 -14.31 -13.66 16.58
CA MET A 358 -13.21 -13.17 17.40
C MET A 358 -12.08 -14.16 17.72
N ASP A 359 -11.90 -15.22 16.93
CA ASP A 359 -11.03 -16.34 17.32
C ASP A 359 -9.92 -16.69 16.30
N LEU A 360 -9.75 -15.95 15.21
CA LEU A 360 -8.67 -16.21 14.24
C LEU A 360 -7.45 -15.31 14.49
N LEU A 361 -6.62 -15.79 15.39
CA LEU A 361 -5.40 -15.19 15.95
C LEU A 361 -4.26 -14.86 14.95
N SER A 362 -4.42 -14.84 13.61
CA SER A 362 -3.22 -15.12 12.79
C SER A 362 -3.01 -14.49 11.41
N HIS A 363 -3.79 -13.53 10.89
CA HIS A 363 -3.49 -13.09 9.51
C HIS A 363 -3.37 -11.58 9.20
N SER A 364 -4.00 -10.66 9.93
CA SER A 364 -3.78 -9.22 9.67
C SER A 364 -2.35 -8.77 10.03
N VAL A 365 -1.77 -9.34 11.08
CA VAL A 365 -0.33 -9.22 11.42
C VAL A 365 0.55 -9.93 10.38
N SER A 366 0.03 -11.04 9.82
CA SER A 366 0.70 -11.90 8.85
C SER A 366 0.68 -11.34 7.42
N CYS A 367 -0.08 -10.27 7.12
CA CYS A 367 0.12 -9.48 5.89
C CYS A 367 1.33 -8.57 6.02
N LYS A 368 1.43 -7.80 7.12
CA LYS A 368 2.59 -6.91 7.37
C LYS A 368 3.89 -7.68 7.63
N PHE A 369 3.83 -8.80 8.38
CA PHE A 369 4.98 -9.67 8.64
C PHE A 369 5.19 -10.77 7.58
N GLY A 370 4.12 -11.30 6.99
CA GLY A 370 4.24 -12.29 5.90
C GLY A 370 4.78 -11.67 4.62
N SER A 371 4.72 -10.34 4.46
CA SER A 371 5.51 -9.63 3.47
C SER A 371 7.02 -9.85 3.62
N TRP A 372 7.54 -10.21 4.81
CA TRP A 372 8.96 -10.50 5.02
C TRP A 372 9.26 -12.00 4.92
N SER A 373 8.41 -12.87 5.50
CA SER A 373 8.65 -14.32 5.52
C SER A 373 8.14 -15.08 4.29
N ARG A 374 7.08 -14.63 3.61
CA ARG A 374 6.54 -15.25 2.39
C ARG A 374 7.10 -14.67 1.09
N CYS A 375 7.68 -13.47 1.11
CA CYS A 375 8.45 -12.93 -0.03
C CYS A 375 9.89 -13.47 -0.10
N GLY A 376 10.41 -14.10 0.97
CA GLY A 376 11.78 -14.61 1.00
C GLY A 376 11.98 -16.00 0.39
N TRP A 377 10.95 -16.86 0.39
CA TRP A 377 11.05 -18.22 -0.16
C TRP A 377 9.71 -18.67 -0.73
N GLY A 378 9.64 -18.73 -2.06
CA GLY A 378 8.62 -19.47 -2.80
C GLY A 378 8.79 -20.98 -2.61
N LEU A 379 8.75 -21.48 -1.38
CA LEU A 379 8.62 -22.91 -1.12
C LEU A 379 7.17 -23.29 -1.40
N ASN A 380 6.93 -23.56 -2.68
CA ASN A 380 5.79 -24.35 -3.13
C ASN A 380 5.70 -25.60 -2.26
N ARG A 381 4.53 -25.81 -1.65
CA ARG A 381 4.04 -27.16 -1.45
C ARG A 381 3.70 -27.66 -2.86
N VAL A 382 4.72 -28.16 -3.58
CA VAL A 382 4.55 -28.90 -4.83
C VAL A 382 3.79 -30.17 -4.45
N GLY A 383 2.46 -30.09 -4.54
CA GLY A 383 1.64 -31.28 -4.62
C GLY A 383 1.88 -31.87 -6.00
N TYR A 384 2.65 -32.94 -6.04
CA TYR A 384 2.68 -33.84 -7.18
C TYR A 384 1.26 -34.36 -7.42
N TYR A 385 0.71 -34.07 -8.59
CA TYR A 385 -0.27 -34.92 -9.27
C TYR A 385 0.38 -35.43 -10.54
#